data_AF-A0A936C422-F1
#
_entry.id   AF-A0A936C422-F1
#
_cell.length_a   1.000
_cell.length_b   1.000
_cell.length_c   1.000
_cell.angle_alpha   90.00
_cell.angle_beta   90.00
_cell.angle_gamma   90.00
#
_symmetry.space_group_name_H-M   'P 1'
#
loop_
_entity.id
_entity.type
_entity.pdbx_description
1 polymer ?
#
loop_
_entity_poly.entity_id
_entity_poly.type
_entity_poly.pdbx_seq_one_letter_code
_entity_poly.pdbx_strand_id
1 'polypeptide(L)'
;MAVVRPTWSVLAGVVAAAPVAIASAATLDIAMVRVGNAGNGADPLTGLGAVPYEYYIGTTEVTNAQYAAFLNAVDPSGVNPHDLYNPNMTNATGFAVVKGGIDLVPEAVAGSKYAPKQNYANKPVNYVSFHDAARFANWLMTGDTESNAGALHHRGKRRTGERESVWHVRSGGQRHRVDR
;
A
#
# COMPACT_ATOMS: atom_id res chain seq x y z
N MET A 1 -31.89 58.17 -38.91
CA MET A 1 -32.04 56.76 -38.49
C MET A 1 -30.71 56.32 -37.88
N ALA A 2 -30.67 56.06 -36.57
CA ALA A 2 -29.44 55.70 -35.86
C ALA A 2 -29.14 54.20 -36.03
N VAL A 3 -27.90 53.87 -36.43
CA VAL A 3 -27.41 52.50 -36.58
C VAL A 3 -26.91 52.02 -35.21
N VAL A 4 -27.61 51.07 -34.61
CA VAL A 4 -27.18 50.38 -33.38
C VAL A 4 -26.24 49.24 -33.78
N ARG A 5 -25.02 49.22 -33.22
CA ARG A 5 -24.08 48.11 -33.39
C ARG A 5 -24.15 47.18 -32.17
N PRO A 6 -24.28 45.85 -32.34
CA PRO A 6 -24.32 44.93 -31.22
C PRO A 6 -22.90 44.69 -30.70
N THR A 7 -22.68 44.97 -29.41
CA THR A 7 -21.44 44.60 -28.71
C THR A 7 -21.53 43.13 -28.28
N TRP A 8 -20.60 42.29 -28.74
CA TRP A 8 -20.46 40.92 -28.25
C TRP A 8 -19.56 40.90 -27.01
N SER A 9 -20.12 40.50 -25.87
CA SER A 9 -19.35 40.24 -24.65
C SER A 9 -18.77 38.83 -24.71
N VAL A 10 -17.44 38.70 -24.74
CA VAL A 10 -16.75 37.42 -24.57
C VAL A 10 -16.43 37.26 -23.08
N LEU A 11 -17.09 36.32 -22.41
CA LEU A 11 -16.72 35.88 -21.06
C LEU A 11 -15.47 34.99 -21.17
N ALA A 12 -14.34 35.48 -20.68
CA ALA A 12 -13.13 34.68 -20.50
C ALA A 12 -13.33 33.76 -19.28
N GLY A 13 -13.58 32.48 -19.51
CA GLY A 13 -13.57 31.46 -18.47
C GLY A 13 -12.14 31.20 -18.01
N VAL A 14 -11.81 31.58 -16.78
CA VAL A 14 -10.54 31.20 -16.13
C VAL A 14 -10.60 29.70 -15.84
N VAL A 15 -9.85 28.90 -16.59
CA VAL A 15 -9.58 27.50 -16.23
C VAL A 15 -8.58 27.53 -15.08
N ALA A 16 -9.08 27.35 -13.85
CA ALA A 16 -8.23 27.11 -12.70
C ALA A 16 -7.54 25.75 -12.87
N ALA A 17 -6.26 25.76 -13.23
CA ALA A 17 -5.43 24.57 -13.18
C ALA A 17 -5.28 24.14 -11.71
N ALA A 18 -5.96 23.07 -11.31
CA ALA A 18 -5.74 22.46 -10.01
C ALA A 18 -4.29 21.96 -9.94
N PRO A 19 -3.52 22.29 -8.89
CA PRO A 19 -2.18 21.75 -8.73
C PRO A 19 -2.30 20.22 -8.58
N VAL A 20 -1.70 19.48 -9.50
CA VAL A 20 -1.42 18.05 -9.30
C VAL A 20 -0.38 17.99 -8.18
N ALA A 21 -0.83 17.66 -6.97
CA ALA A 21 0.07 17.37 -5.87
C ALA A 21 0.87 16.12 -6.25
N ILE A 22 2.13 16.29 -6.61
CA ILE A 22 3.07 15.17 -6.69
C ILE A 22 3.25 14.73 -5.24
N ALA A 23 2.67 13.59 -4.88
CA ALA A 23 2.90 12.99 -3.57
C ALA A 23 4.42 12.84 -3.42
N SER A 24 5.00 13.58 -2.46
CA SER A 24 6.39 13.38 -2.09
C SER A 24 6.52 11.94 -1.61
N ALA A 25 7.25 11.11 -2.35
CA ALA A 25 7.68 9.83 -1.82
C ALA A 25 8.52 10.14 -0.58
N ALA A 26 7.94 9.97 0.61
CA ALA A 26 8.72 9.97 1.82
C ALA A 26 9.78 8.89 1.61
N THR A 27 11.06 9.26 1.62
CA THR A 27 12.17 8.30 1.60
C THR A 27 12.08 7.52 2.90
N LEU A 28 11.35 6.42 2.87
CA LEU A 28 11.20 5.53 3.99
C LEU A 28 12.48 4.71 4.10
N ASP A 29 13.32 5.04 5.06
CA ASP A 29 14.56 4.31 5.29
C ASP A 29 14.27 2.98 5.98
N ILE A 30 14.44 1.88 5.23
CA ILE A 30 14.48 0.52 5.75
C ILE A 30 15.93 0.06 5.67
N ALA A 31 16.55 -0.17 6.83
CA ALA A 31 17.89 -0.71 6.87
C ALA A 31 17.91 -2.14 6.32
N MET A 32 18.64 -2.35 5.23
CA MET A 32 18.73 -3.64 4.54
C MET A 32 20.16 -4.18 4.59
N VAL A 33 20.31 -5.49 4.71
CA VAL A 33 21.60 -6.18 4.62
C VAL A 33 21.60 -7.16 3.45
N ARG A 34 22.74 -7.25 2.75
CA ARG A 34 22.95 -8.20 1.65
C ARG A 34 23.20 -9.61 2.18
N VAL A 35 22.45 -10.58 1.66
CA VAL A 35 22.69 -12.01 1.84
C VAL A 35 23.37 -12.55 0.56
N GLY A 36 24.67 -12.85 0.67
CA GLY A 36 25.55 -13.11 -0.49
C GLY A 36 25.89 -14.56 -0.80
N ASN A 37 25.23 -15.55 -0.19
CA ASN A 37 25.51 -16.97 -0.40
C ASN A 37 24.54 -17.60 -1.42
N ALA A 38 24.51 -17.05 -2.64
CA ALA A 38 23.67 -17.56 -3.71
C ALA A 38 24.04 -19.00 -4.07
N GLY A 39 23.04 -19.84 -4.32
CA GLY A 39 23.21 -21.26 -4.60
C GLY A 39 23.44 -22.12 -3.36
N ASN A 40 23.01 -21.66 -2.18
CA ASN A 40 23.11 -22.47 -0.97
C ASN A 40 22.30 -23.77 -1.10
N GLY A 41 22.86 -24.87 -0.59
CA GLY A 41 22.14 -26.14 -0.53
C GLY A 41 20.89 -26.05 0.34
N ALA A 42 19.89 -26.86 0.00
CA ALA A 42 18.73 -27.06 0.84
C ALA A 42 19.12 -27.83 2.12
N ASP A 43 18.31 -27.71 3.18
CA ASP A 43 18.40 -28.56 4.35
C ASP A 43 18.27 -30.04 3.94
N PRO A 44 19.25 -30.91 4.24
CA PRO A 44 19.23 -32.32 3.85
C PRO A 44 18.03 -33.11 4.37
N LEU A 45 17.40 -32.70 5.48
CA LEU A 45 16.27 -33.41 6.07
C LEU A 45 14.93 -33.01 5.46
N THR A 46 14.75 -31.73 5.15
CA THR A 46 13.47 -31.18 4.66
C THR A 46 13.44 -30.91 3.16
N GLY A 47 14.60 -30.76 2.53
CA GLY A 47 14.74 -30.34 1.13
C GLY A 47 14.39 -28.87 0.88
N LEU A 48 14.28 -28.04 1.93
CA LEU A 48 13.86 -26.64 1.84
C LEU A 48 15.02 -25.65 2.06
N GLY A 49 14.83 -24.40 1.62
CA GLY A 49 15.71 -23.28 1.94
C GLY A 49 16.87 -23.03 0.97
N ALA A 50 16.94 -23.72 -0.17
CA ALA A 50 17.89 -23.38 -1.23
C ALA A 50 17.47 -22.07 -1.94
N VAL A 51 18.39 -21.11 -2.06
CA VAL A 51 18.15 -19.83 -2.72
C VAL A 51 19.22 -19.60 -3.81
N PRO A 52 18.86 -19.52 -5.10
CA PRO A 52 19.83 -19.46 -6.20
C PRO A 52 20.37 -18.05 -6.48
N TYR A 53 19.92 -17.03 -5.77
CA TYR A 53 20.29 -15.63 -6.01
C TYR A 53 20.60 -14.90 -4.69
N GLU A 54 21.32 -13.79 -4.82
CA GLU A 54 21.56 -12.86 -3.73
C GLU A 54 20.33 -11.99 -3.51
N TYR A 55 20.07 -11.64 -2.26
CA TYR A 55 18.94 -10.78 -1.92
C TYR A 55 19.29 -9.88 -0.74
N TYR A 56 18.43 -8.89 -0.51
CA TYR A 56 18.49 -8.03 0.65
C TYR A 56 17.35 -8.35 1.59
N ILE A 57 17.62 -8.31 2.89
CA ILE A 57 16.61 -8.47 3.94
C ILE A 57 16.71 -7.33 4.94
N GLY A 58 15.57 -6.92 5.50
CA GLY A 58 15.54 -5.92 6.57
C GLY A 58 16.37 -6.40 7.77
N THR A 59 17.14 -5.51 8.37
CA THR A 59 17.94 -5.83 9.57
C THR A 59 17.08 -5.91 10.83
N THR A 60 15.89 -5.31 10.80
CA THR A 60 14.90 -5.28 11.89
C THR A 60 13.49 -5.42 11.32
N GLU A 61 12.51 -5.61 12.18
CA GLU A 61 11.10 -5.51 11.79
C GLU A 61 10.73 -4.09 11.32
N VAL A 62 9.65 -4.01 10.54
CA VAL A 62 9.04 -2.73 10.15
C VAL A 62 8.50 -2.02 11.39
N THR A 63 8.84 -0.75 11.55
CA THR A 63 8.47 0.05 12.72
C THR A 63 7.08 0.69 12.59
N ASN A 64 6.50 1.10 13.72
CA ASN A 64 5.25 1.86 13.72
C ASN A 64 5.36 3.16 12.91
N ALA A 65 6.50 3.85 12.96
CA ALA A 65 6.72 5.06 12.16
C ALA A 65 6.73 4.77 10.66
N GLN A 66 7.39 3.67 10.25
CA GLN A 66 7.45 3.25 8.85
C GLN A 66 6.06 2.87 8.31
N TYR A 67 5.29 2.10 9.08
CA TYR A 67 3.95 1.71 8.67
C TYR A 67 2.95 2.87 8.72
N ALA A 68 3.07 3.81 9.67
CA ALA A 68 2.25 5.03 9.69
C ALA A 68 2.51 5.92 8.47
N ALA A 69 3.75 6.03 8.00
CA ALA A 69 4.07 6.75 6.77
C ALA A 69 3.39 6.11 5.55
N PHE A 70 3.41 4.77 5.46
CA PHE A 70 2.67 4.03 4.44
C PHE A 70 1.17 4.32 4.50
N LEU A 71 0.53 4.18 5.68
CA LEU A 71 -0.90 4.43 5.85
C LEU A 71 -1.30 5.85 5.43
N ASN A 72 -0.50 6.86 5.82
CA ASN A 72 -0.73 8.25 5.44
C ASN A 72 -0.56 8.51 3.93
N ALA A 73 0.29 7.74 3.24
CA ALA A 73 0.49 7.86 1.81
C ALA A 73 -0.66 7.23 1.01
N VAL A 74 -1.15 6.06 1.42
CA VAL A 74 -2.14 5.27 0.66
C VAL A 74 -3.58 5.51 1.10
N ASP A 75 -3.78 6.04 2.31
CA ASP A 75 -5.07 6.51 2.82
C ASP A 75 -4.91 7.87 3.53
N PRO A 76 -4.72 8.95 2.76
CA PRO A 76 -4.57 10.28 3.33
C PRO A 76 -5.84 10.76 4.05
N SER A 77 -7.00 10.15 3.79
CA SER A 77 -8.28 10.50 4.40
C SER A 77 -8.57 9.79 5.71
N GLY A 78 -7.89 8.67 5.99
CA GLY A 78 -8.14 7.85 7.18
C GLY A 78 -9.43 7.04 7.11
N VAL A 79 -9.95 6.78 5.90
CA VAL A 79 -11.22 6.05 5.67
C VAL A 79 -11.02 4.54 5.73
N ASN A 80 -9.78 4.08 5.54
CA ASN A 80 -9.31 2.71 5.58
C ASN A 80 -10.05 1.76 4.59
N PRO A 81 -10.13 2.09 3.29
CA PRO A 81 -10.92 1.30 2.32
C PRO A 81 -10.38 -0.12 2.07
N HIS A 82 -9.14 -0.38 2.47
CA HIS A 82 -8.45 -1.65 2.28
C HIS A 82 -8.20 -2.40 3.60
N ASP A 83 -8.80 -1.95 4.71
CA ASP A 83 -8.60 -2.51 6.05
C ASP A 83 -7.12 -2.61 6.50
N LEU A 84 -6.24 -1.77 5.94
CA LEU A 84 -4.80 -1.70 6.21
C LEU A 84 -4.49 -1.28 7.65
N TYR A 85 -5.38 -0.50 8.26
CA TYR A 85 -5.32 -0.11 9.65
C TYR A 85 -6.30 -0.98 10.48
N ASN A 86 -5.77 -1.74 11.42
CA ASN A 86 -6.59 -2.48 12.37
C ASN A 86 -6.88 -1.59 13.60
N PRO A 87 -8.13 -1.43 14.07
CA PRO A 87 -8.43 -0.63 15.26
C PRO A 87 -7.65 -1.02 16.53
N ASN A 88 -7.18 -2.28 16.61
CA ASN A 88 -6.31 -2.74 17.71
C ASN A 88 -4.89 -2.14 17.67
N MET A 89 -4.49 -1.50 16.57
CA MET A 89 -3.28 -0.67 16.50
C MET A 89 -3.39 0.57 17.42
N THR A 90 -4.58 1.16 17.56
CA THR A 90 -4.88 2.18 18.60
C THR A 90 -5.23 1.51 19.91
N ASN A 91 -6.29 0.72 19.94
CA ASN A 91 -6.89 0.34 21.21
C ASN A 91 -6.41 -1.04 21.63
N ALA A 92 -5.74 -1.13 22.78
CA ALA A 92 -5.50 -2.41 23.42
C ALA A 92 -6.80 -2.84 24.10
N THR A 93 -7.63 -3.64 23.43
CA THR A 93 -8.82 -4.18 24.08
C THR A 93 -8.40 -5.24 25.11
N GLY A 94 -8.48 -4.89 26.40
CA GLY A 94 -8.72 -5.86 27.48
C GLY A 94 -7.52 -6.38 28.27
N PHE A 95 -6.30 -5.87 28.09
CA PHE A 95 -5.16 -6.24 28.95
C PHE A 95 -4.37 -5.01 29.40
N ALA A 96 -3.73 -5.11 30.57
CA ALA A 96 -2.88 -4.06 31.17
C ALA A 96 -1.65 -3.67 30.32
N VAL A 97 -1.50 -4.23 29.12
CA VAL A 97 -0.37 -3.97 28.21
C VAL A 97 -0.91 -3.40 26.92
N VAL A 98 -0.54 -2.15 26.63
CA VAL A 98 -0.79 -1.49 25.35
C VAL A 98 -0.01 -2.25 24.27
N LYS A 99 -0.72 -3.04 23.44
CA LYS A 99 -0.08 -3.85 22.39
C LYS A 99 0.11 -3.07 21.10
N GLY A 100 -0.88 -2.31 20.63
CA GLY A 100 -0.78 -1.52 19.40
C GLY A 100 0.08 -0.25 19.53
N GLY A 101 0.66 0.20 18.41
CA GLY A 101 1.61 1.32 18.38
C GLY A 101 1.25 2.52 17.49
N ILE A 102 0.08 2.53 16.84
CA ILE A 102 -0.32 3.59 15.89
C ILE A 102 -1.72 4.09 16.21
N ASP A 103 -1.83 5.40 16.41
CA ASP A 103 -3.09 6.10 16.60
C ASP A 103 -3.69 6.61 15.29
N LEU A 104 -5.00 6.40 15.11
CA LEU A 104 -5.81 7.13 14.15
C LEU A 104 -6.25 8.46 14.78
N VAL A 105 -5.93 9.57 14.12
CA VAL A 105 -6.26 10.94 14.51
C VAL A 105 -7.19 11.53 13.43
N PRO A 106 -8.52 11.35 13.55
CA PRO A 106 -9.48 11.74 12.50
C PRO A 106 -9.44 13.23 12.17
N GLU A 107 -9.13 14.07 13.16
CA GLU A 107 -9.08 15.53 13.02
C GLU A 107 -7.77 16.05 12.41
N ALA A 108 -6.76 15.19 12.23
CA ALA A 108 -5.50 15.60 11.60
C ALA A 108 -5.70 15.97 10.12
N VAL A 109 -4.78 16.73 9.56
CA VAL A 109 -4.82 17.06 8.13
C VAL A 109 -4.69 15.81 7.24
N ALA A 110 -5.13 15.90 5.99
CA ALA A 110 -5.00 14.80 5.04
C ALA A 110 -3.52 14.40 4.88
N GLY A 111 -3.25 13.09 4.92
CA GLY A 111 -1.87 12.56 4.93
C GLY A 111 -1.17 12.61 6.29
N SER A 112 -1.90 12.87 7.38
CA SER A 112 -1.38 12.83 8.76
C SER A 112 -2.36 12.17 9.74
N LYS A 113 -3.26 11.33 9.21
CA LYS A 113 -4.30 10.64 9.98
C LYS A 113 -3.72 9.57 10.90
N TYR A 114 -2.57 9.00 10.58
CA TYR A 114 -1.94 7.92 11.34
C TYR A 114 -0.65 8.40 12.00
N ALA A 115 -0.56 8.27 13.32
CA ALA A 115 0.59 8.73 14.09
C ALA A 115 1.07 7.63 15.04
N PRO A 116 2.39 7.33 15.12
CA PRO A 116 2.89 6.44 16.15
C PRO A 116 2.56 7.00 17.54
N LYS A 117 2.20 6.10 18.47
CA LYS A 117 2.05 6.49 19.87
C LYS A 117 3.35 7.06 20.43
N GLN A 118 3.21 7.91 21.44
CA GLN A 118 4.35 8.47 22.14
C GLN A 118 5.32 7.36 22.59
N ASN A 119 6.58 7.44 22.17
CA ASN A 119 7.64 6.45 22.43
C ASN A 119 7.48 5.07 21.76
N TYR A 120 6.58 4.92 20.77
CA TYR A 120 6.36 3.66 20.03
C TYR A 120 6.88 3.70 18.59
N ALA A 121 7.37 4.84 18.11
CA ALA A 121 7.84 5.04 16.73
C ALA A 121 8.80 3.95 16.25
N ASN A 122 9.80 3.56 17.08
CA ASN A 122 10.83 2.58 16.74
C ASN A 122 10.47 1.14 17.14
N LYS A 123 9.28 0.91 17.70
CA LYS A 123 8.81 -0.45 18.04
C LYS A 123 8.25 -1.13 16.78
N PRO A 124 8.32 -2.47 16.67
CA PRO A 124 7.70 -3.20 15.58
C PRO A 124 6.21 -2.89 15.46
N VAL A 125 5.72 -2.75 14.23
CA VAL A 125 4.29 -2.70 13.96
C VAL A 125 3.66 -4.07 14.21
N ASN A 126 2.42 -4.08 14.68
CA ASN A 126 1.63 -5.30 14.90
C ASN A 126 0.19 -5.11 14.44
N TYR A 127 -0.60 -6.19 14.48
CA TYR A 127 -1.94 -6.27 13.88
C TYR A 127 -1.95 -6.08 12.34
N VAL A 128 -0.84 -6.45 11.69
CA VAL A 128 -0.68 -6.45 10.24
C VAL A 128 -0.94 -7.87 9.72
N SER A 129 -1.86 -8.02 8.78
CA SER A 129 -2.08 -9.30 8.10
C SER A 129 -1.04 -9.53 7.01
N PHE A 130 -0.93 -10.76 6.50
CA PHE A 130 -0.07 -11.05 5.35
C PHE A 130 -0.40 -10.18 4.12
N HIS A 131 -1.69 -9.91 3.89
CA HIS A 131 -2.14 -9.09 2.77
C HIS A 131 -1.71 -7.63 2.93
N ASP A 132 -1.75 -7.10 4.15
CA ASP A 132 -1.32 -5.73 4.45
C ASP A 132 0.20 -5.59 4.29
N ALA A 133 0.96 -6.59 4.77
CA ALA A 133 2.40 -6.65 4.60
C ALA A 133 2.81 -6.70 3.11
N ALA A 134 2.07 -7.45 2.28
CA ALA A 134 2.30 -7.49 0.84
C ALA A 134 2.02 -6.13 0.18
N ARG A 135 0.92 -5.45 0.54
CA ARG A 135 0.59 -4.09 0.05
C ARG A 135 1.66 -3.08 0.45
N PHE A 136 2.18 -3.17 1.66
CA PHE A 136 3.31 -2.36 2.13
C PHE A 136 4.56 -2.59 1.28
N ALA A 137 4.93 -3.85 1.03
CA ALA A 137 6.10 -4.19 0.21
C ALA A 137 5.95 -3.71 -1.25
N ASN A 138 4.76 -3.87 -1.84
CA ASN A 138 4.46 -3.38 -3.18
C ASN A 138 4.59 -1.85 -3.26
N TRP A 139 4.05 -1.16 -2.26
CA TRP A 139 4.14 0.30 -2.18
C TRP A 139 5.58 0.77 -2.04
N LEU A 140 6.41 0.08 -1.24
CA LEU A 140 7.83 0.42 -1.12
C LEU A 140 8.58 0.26 -2.45
N MET A 141 8.22 -0.72 -3.28
CA MET A 141 8.88 -0.98 -4.55
C MET A 141 8.37 -0.13 -5.71
N THR A 142 7.09 0.20 -5.74
CA THR A 142 6.43 0.78 -6.92
C THR A 142 5.71 2.10 -6.66
N GLY A 143 5.52 2.47 -5.40
CA GLY A 143 4.66 3.58 -5.00
C GLY A 143 3.16 3.26 -5.03
N ASP A 144 2.78 2.04 -5.43
CA ASP A 144 1.40 1.55 -5.48
C ASP A 144 1.24 0.25 -4.67
N THR A 145 0.08 0.06 -4.06
CA THR A 145 -0.25 -1.12 -3.25
C THR A 145 -0.58 -2.35 -4.09
N GLU A 146 -1.08 -2.17 -5.32
CA GLU A 146 -1.62 -3.26 -6.14
C GLU A 146 -0.70 -3.70 -7.29
N SER A 147 0.29 -2.89 -7.62
CA SER A 147 1.16 -3.10 -8.78
C SER A 147 2.39 -3.95 -8.41
N ASN A 148 2.18 -5.27 -8.20
CA ASN A 148 3.16 -6.38 -8.04
C ASN A 148 4.02 -6.34 -6.76
N ALA A 149 4.29 -7.41 -5.98
CA ALA A 149 4.27 -8.86 -6.13
C ALA A 149 2.90 -9.51 -5.85
N GLY A 150 2.30 -10.11 -6.88
CA GLY A 150 1.08 -10.92 -6.77
C GLY A 150 -0.15 -10.07 -6.44
N ALA A 151 -0.73 -9.43 -7.45
CA ALA A 151 -1.95 -8.62 -7.31
C ALA A 151 -3.11 -9.45 -6.70
N LEU A 152 -3.38 -9.24 -5.41
CA LEU A 152 -4.48 -9.86 -4.69
C LEU A 152 -5.78 -9.09 -4.94
N HIS A 153 -6.40 -9.31 -6.09
CA HIS A 153 -7.75 -8.83 -6.34
C HIS A 153 -8.77 -9.92 -5.94
N HIS A 154 -9.33 -9.87 -4.73
CA HIS A 154 -10.52 -10.69 -4.40
C HIS A 154 -11.75 -10.10 -5.12
N ARG A 155 -12.03 -10.55 -6.35
CA ARG A 155 -13.30 -10.24 -7.03
C ARG A 155 -14.27 -11.37 -6.77
N GLY A 156 -14.93 -11.32 -5.61
CA GLY A 156 -16.07 -12.20 -5.34
C GLY A 156 -17.21 -11.90 -6.32
N LYS A 157 -17.31 -12.66 -7.42
CA LYS A 157 -18.56 -12.73 -8.19
C LYS A 157 -19.46 -13.77 -7.55
N ARG A 158 -20.50 -13.30 -6.86
CA ARG A 158 -21.61 -14.14 -6.44
C ARG A 158 -22.31 -14.69 -7.69
N ARG A 159 -22.15 -15.98 -7.95
CA ARG A 159 -23.14 -16.80 -8.64
C ARG A 159 -23.35 -18.07 -7.82
N THR A 160 -24.60 -18.27 -7.46
CA THR A 160 -25.12 -19.38 -6.68
C THR A 160 -24.60 -20.72 -7.22
N GLY A 161 -24.00 -21.54 -6.36
CA GLY A 161 -24.04 -23.00 -6.52
C GLY A 161 -22.72 -23.77 -6.60
N GLU A 162 -21.60 -23.23 -7.08
CA GLU A 162 -20.46 -24.09 -7.41
C GLU A 162 -19.12 -23.39 -7.20
N ARG A 163 -18.29 -23.92 -6.28
CA ARG A 163 -16.95 -23.39 -5.98
C ARG A 163 -15.93 -24.05 -6.91
N GLU A 164 -15.84 -23.58 -8.15
CA GLU A 164 -14.66 -23.86 -8.97
C GLU A 164 -13.68 -22.71 -8.88
N SER A 165 -12.54 -22.95 -8.21
CA SER A 165 -11.42 -22.02 -8.13
C SER A 165 -10.57 -22.12 -9.39
N VAL A 166 -10.87 -21.31 -10.40
CA VAL A 166 -10.06 -21.23 -11.62
C VAL A 166 -9.14 -20.01 -11.54
N TRP A 167 -7.83 -20.27 -11.52
CA TRP A 167 -6.77 -19.27 -11.51
C TRP A 167 -6.42 -18.85 -12.94
N HIS A 168 -6.30 -17.55 -13.19
CA HIS A 168 -5.70 -17.03 -14.42
C HIS A 168 -4.70 -15.92 -14.11
N VAL A 169 -3.46 -16.11 -14.53
CA VAL A 169 -2.42 -15.09 -14.57
C VAL A 169 -2.67 -14.21 -15.80
N ARG A 170 -2.80 -12.89 -15.62
CA ARG A 170 -2.68 -11.93 -16.74
C ARG A 170 -1.41 -11.12 -16.56
N SER A 171 -0.39 -11.48 -17.35
CA SER A 171 0.70 -10.58 -17.71
C SER A 171 0.17 -9.46 -18.61
N GLY A 172 0.84 -8.31 -18.56
CA GLY A 172 0.48 -7.06 -19.24
C GLY A 172 0.03 -7.23 -20.69
N GLY A 173 -0.90 -6.36 -21.10
CA GLY A 173 -1.69 -6.51 -22.30
C GLY A 173 -0.91 -6.70 -23.60
N GLN A 174 -1.11 -7.85 -24.22
CA GLN A 174 -1.27 -8.02 -25.67
C GLN A 174 -2.28 -9.16 -25.88
N ARG A 175 -3.42 -8.87 -26.52
CA ARG A 175 -4.33 -9.90 -27.02
C ARG A 175 -3.78 -10.36 -28.37
N HIS A 176 -3.16 -11.55 -28.41
CA HIS A 176 -3.09 -12.29 -29.66
C HIS A 176 -4.07 -13.46 -29.61
N ARG A 177 -5.05 -13.37 -30.50
CA ARG A 177 -6.01 -14.43 -30.82
C ARG A 177 -5.25 -15.50 -31.60
N VAL A 178 -5.19 -16.70 -31.06
CA VAL A 178 -4.83 -17.90 -31.83
C VAL A 178 -6.13 -18.67 -32.00
N ASP A 179 -6.70 -18.62 -33.20
CA ASP A 179 -7.81 -19.49 -33.59
C ASP A 179 -7.22 -20.88 -33.94
N ARG A 180 -7.78 -21.91 -33.28
CA ARG A 180 -7.64 -23.37 -33.42
C ARG A 180 -6.29 -23.98 -33.78
#